data_AF-A0AAU7WCP3-F1
#
_entry.id   AF-A0AAU7WCP3-F1
#
_cell.length_a   1.000
_cell.length_b   1.000
_cell.length_c   1.000
_cell.angle_alpha   90.00
_cell.angle_beta   90.00
_cell.angle_gamma   90.00
#
_symmetry.space_group_name_H-M   'P 1'
#
loop_
_entity.id
_entity.type
_entity.pdbx_description
1 polymer ?
#
loop_
_entity_poly.entity_id
_entity_poly.type
_entity_poly.pdbx_seq_one_letter_code
_entity_poly.pdbx_strand_id
1 'polypeptide(L)'
;MQKFTKDDIVAKAAELAKMIAETEEVDFFKRAEAQINENERVRNLIANIKALQKQAVNLQHYGKKEALKQVEAKIDKLEEELDGIPVVQEFKQSQVDVNDLLQIVTNTISNTVTDEIIKSTGGDLLKGQTGSQVKYSSGTLH
;
A
#
# COMPACT_ATOMS: atom_id res chain seq x y z
N MET A 1 -30.12 8.48 -17.91
CA MET A 1 -28.95 7.67 -17.52
C MET A 1 -29.12 7.30 -16.05
N GLN A 2 -29.15 6.02 -15.72
CA GLN A 2 -29.25 5.58 -14.33
C GLN A 2 -27.97 6.02 -13.60
N LYS A 3 -28.10 6.71 -12.47
CA LYS A 3 -26.95 7.10 -11.66
C LYS A 3 -26.54 5.88 -10.84
N PHE A 4 -25.26 5.51 -10.90
CA PHE A 4 -24.71 4.50 -10.00
C PHE A 4 -24.80 4.98 -8.55
N THR A 5 -25.21 4.09 -7.67
CA THR A 5 -25.19 4.33 -6.22
C THR A 5 -23.78 4.05 -5.67
N LYS A 6 -23.51 4.50 -4.44
CA LYS A 6 -22.25 4.16 -3.77
C LYS A 6 -22.09 2.65 -3.62
N ASP A 7 -23.19 1.94 -3.37
CA ASP A 7 -23.20 0.49 -3.19
C ASP A 7 -22.81 -0.24 -4.48
N ASP A 8 -23.28 0.24 -5.64
CA ASP A 8 -22.89 -0.31 -6.94
C ASP A 8 -21.38 -0.18 -7.19
N ILE A 9 -20.78 0.96 -6.81
CA ILE A 9 -19.34 1.21 -6.93
C ILE A 9 -18.55 0.31 -5.97
N VAL A 10 -18.99 0.15 -4.73
CA VAL A 10 -18.35 -0.74 -3.75
C VAL A 10 -18.42 -2.19 -4.21
N ALA A 11 -19.56 -2.63 -4.78
CA ALA A 11 -19.70 -3.97 -5.33
C ALA A 11 -18.70 -4.22 -6.48
N LYS A 12 -18.55 -3.25 -7.40
CA LYS A 12 -17.57 -3.34 -8.50
C LYS A 12 -16.13 -3.31 -8.01
N ALA A 13 -15.84 -2.51 -6.98
CA ALA A 13 -14.52 -2.50 -6.34
C ALA A 13 -14.21 -3.84 -5.67
N ALA A 14 -15.20 -4.50 -5.05
CA ALA A 14 -15.03 -5.82 -4.47
C ALA A 14 -14.79 -6.91 -5.52
N GLU A 15 -15.45 -6.84 -6.69
CA GLU A 15 -15.15 -7.70 -7.84
C GLU A 15 -13.71 -7.49 -8.33
N LEU A 16 -13.28 -6.23 -8.46
CA LEU A 16 -11.90 -5.89 -8.84
C LEU A 16 -10.88 -6.41 -7.84
N ALA A 17 -11.16 -6.28 -6.53
CA ALA A 17 -10.29 -6.81 -5.48
C ALA A 17 -10.13 -8.33 -5.57
N LYS A 18 -11.19 -9.07 -5.92
CA LYS A 18 -11.11 -10.52 -6.15
C LYS A 18 -10.21 -10.85 -7.34
N MET A 19 -10.36 -10.13 -8.44
CA MET A 19 -9.49 -10.33 -9.63
C MET A 19 -8.03 -10.05 -9.29
N ILE A 20 -7.74 -8.98 -8.53
CA ILE A 20 -6.38 -8.68 -8.05
C ILE A 20 -5.86 -9.81 -7.16
N ALA A 21 -6.69 -10.38 -6.29
CA ALA A 21 -6.28 -11.46 -5.39
C ALA A 21 -5.93 -12.79 -6.10
N GLU A 22 -6.30 -12.92 -7.37
CA GLU A 22 -6.04 -14.06 -8.26
C GLU A 22 -4.90 -13.79 -9.26
N THR A 23 -4.13 -12.71 -9.06
CA THR A 23 -2.95 -12.38 -9.89
C THR A 23 -1.70 -13.13 -9.46
N GLU A 24 -0.72 -13.22 -10.38
CA GLU A 24 0.55 -13.90 -10.13
C GLU A 24 1.35 -13.24 -9.01
N GLU A 25 1.30 -11.91 -8.90
CA GLU A 25 1.94 -11.11 -7.86
C GLU A 25 1.40 -11.49 -6.48
N VAL A 26 0.08 -11.61 -6.36
CA VAL A 26 -0.57 -12.01 -5.10
C VAL A 26 -0.33 -13.50 -4.79
N ASP A 27 -0.26 -14.37 -5.80
CA ASP A 27 0.09 -15.77 -5.60
C ASP A 27 1.55 -15.96 -5.18
N PHE A 28 2.48 -15.15 -5.70
CA PHE A 28 3.85 -15.12 -5.24
C PHE A 28 3.94 -14.66 -3.77
N PHE A 29 3.19 -13.61 -3.41
CA PHE A 29 3.07 -13.16 -2.01
C PHE A 29 2.59 -14.28 -1.07
N LYS A 30 1.51 -15.00 -1.43
CA LYS A 30 1.00 -16.13 -0.63
C LYS A 30 2.04 -17.23 -0.43
N ARG A 31 2.80 -17.57 -1.48
CA ARG A 31 3.86 -18.59 -1.39
C ARG A 31 5.02 -18.15 -0.49
N ALA A 32 5.49 -16.92 -0.65
CA ALA A 32 6.56 -16.37 0.17
C ALA A 32 6.13 -16.27 1.66
N GLU A 33 4.87 -15.88 1.91
CA GLU A 33 4.30 -15.85 3.26
C GLU A 33 4.30 -17.24 3.92
N ALA A 34 3.89 -18.28 3.18
CA ALA A 34 3.89 -19.65 3.68
C ALA A 34 5.30 -20.12 4.07
N GLN A 35 6.30 -19.84 3.22
CA GLN A 35 7.69 -20.19 3.49
C GLN A 35 8.26 -19.47 4.72
N ILE A 36 7.91 -18.21 4.92
CA ILE A 36 8.26 -17.46 6.14
C ILE A 36 7.66 -18.12 7.38
N ASN A 37 6.39 -18.50 7.31
CA ASN A 37 5.67 -19.07 8.44
C ASN A 37 6.22 -20.46 8.83
N GLU A 38 6.70 -21.24 7.88
CA GLU A 38 7.33 -22.53 8.13
C GLU A 38 8.75 -22.39 8.70
N ASN A 39 9.46 -21.31 8.36
CA ASN A 39 10.84 -21.07 8.78
C ASN A 39 10.97 -20.80 10.28
N GLU A 40 11.53 -21.77 11.02
CA GLU A 40 11.73 -21.68 12.47
C GLU A 40 12.64 -20.51 12.89
N ARG A 41 13.69 -20.23 12.11
CA ARG A 41 14.61 -19.13 12.41
C ARG A 41 13.89 -17.79 12.33
N VAL A 42 13.10 -17.58 11.27
CA VAL A 42 12.29 -16.37 11.07
C VAL A 42 11.29 -16.21 12.22
N ARG A 43 10.55 -17.26 12.57
CA ARG A 43 9.59 -17.23 13.69
C ARG A 43 10.25 -16.85 15.01
N ASN A 44 11.42 -17.42 15.30
CA ASN A 44 12.16 -17.11 16.53
C ASN A 44 12.65 -15.66 16.56
N LEU A 45 13.20 -15.16 15.44
CA LEU A 45 13.63 -13.76 15.32
C LEU A 45 12.45 -12.79 15.52
N ILE A 46 11.31 -13.03 14.86
CA ILE A 46 10.10 -12.22 15.01
C ILE A 46 9.60 -12.23 16.45
N ALA A 47 9.59 -13.39 17.12
CA ALA A 47 9.18 -13.49 18.51
C ALA A 47 10.08 -12.67 19.44
N ASN A 48 11.39 -12.73 19.23
CA ASN A 48 12.38 -11.96 19.99
C ASN A 48 12.23 -10.45 19.76
N ILE A 49 12.05 -10.03 18.51
CA ILE A 49 11.81 -8.63 18.13
C ILE A 49 10.56 -8.11 18.85
N LYS A 50 9.44 -8.84 18.79
CA LYS A 50 8.18 -8.46 19.47
C LYS A 50 8.34 -8.33 20.98
N ALA A 51 9.10 -9.23 21.61
CA ALA A 51 9.38 -9.15 23.04
C ALA A 51 10.18 -7.89 23.40
N LEU A 52 11.21 -7.57 22.60
CA LEU A 52 12.02 -6.37 22.77
C LEU A 52 11.24 -5.08 22.49
N GLN A 53 10.37 -5.05 21.47
CA GLN A 53 9.48 -3.91 21.20
C GLN A 53 8.55 -3.64 22.38
N LYS A 54 7.97 -4.67 22.99
CA LYS A 54 7.17 -4.53 24.23
C LYS A 54 8.00 -3.95 25.37
N GLN A 55 9.25 -4.41 25.51
CA GLN A 55 10.17 -3.87 26.50
C GLN A 55 10.53 -2.39 26.20
N ALA A 56 10.73 -2.03 24.94
CA ALA A 56 11.02 -0.67 24.52
C ALA A 56 9.86 0.28 24.88
N VAL A 57 8.61 -0.09 24.57
CA VAL A 57 7.41 0.68 24.94
C VAL A 57 7.35 0.90 26.46
N ASN A 58 7.67 -0.13 27.26
CA ASN A 58 7.72 -0.02 28.71
C ASN A 58 8.82 0.94 29.20
N LEU A 59 10.02 0.84 28.64
CA LEU A 59 11.14 1.72 28.99
C LEU A 59 10.89 3.18 28.58
N GLN A 60 10.26 3.39 27.43
CA GLN A 60 9.83 4.69 26.95
C GLN A 60 8.80 5.31 27.91
N HIS A 61 7.79 4.54 28.33
CA HIS A 61 6.78 5.00 29.28
C HIS A 61 7.39 5.47 30.61
N TYR A 62 8.41 4.77 31.12
CA TYR A 62 9.13 5.13 32.34
C TYR A 62 10.32 6.10 32.12
N GLY A 63 10.52 6.62 30.91
CA GLY A 63 11.57 7.61 30.62
C GLY A 63 13.01 7.09 30.73
N LYS A 64 13.23 5.77 30.66
CA LYS A 64 14.55 5.13 30.82
C LYS A 64 15.36 5.16 29.51
N LYS A 65 15.81 6.36 29.11
CA LYS A 65 16.45 6.61 27.80
C LYS A 65 17.65 5.73 27.46
N GLU A 66 18.59 5.54 28.39
CA GLU A 66 19.78 4.72 28.14
C GLU A 66 19.45 3.24 27.93
N ALA A 67 18.52 2.71 28.73
CA ALA A 67 18.05 1.33 28.58
C ALA A 67 17.24 1.16 27.29
N LEU A 68 16.42 2.15 26.93
CA LEU A 68 15.66 2.17 25.69
C LEU A 68 16.59 2.06 24.49
N LYS A 69 17.63 2.91 24.43
CA LYS A 69 18.62 2.89 23.34
C LYS A 69 19.32 1.54 23.19
N GLN A 70 19.61 0.85 24.29
CA GLN A 70 20.20 -0.50 24.24
C GLN A 70 19.22 -1.55 23.71
N VAL A 71 17.92 -1.41 24.00
CA VAL A 71 16.89 -2.31 23.47
C VAL A 71 16.66 -2.04 21.99
N GLU A 72 16.58 -0.78 21.57
CA GLU A 72 16.49 -0.38 20.16
C GLU A 72 17.68 -0.93 19.35
N ALA A 73 18.91 -0.75 19.83
CA ALA A 73 20.08 -1.31 19.15
C ALA A 73 20.10 -2.85 19.07
N LYS A 74 19.37 -3.56 19.94
CA LYS A 74 19.19 -5.01 19.84
C LYS A 74 18.10 -5.37 18.82
N ILE A 75 17.03 -4.58 18.75
CA ILE A 75 15.99 -4.72 17.74
C ILE A 75 16.62 -4.55 16.36
N ASP A 76 17.37 -3.47 16.14
CA ASP A 76 18.02 -3.16 14.86
C ASP A 76 18.88 -4.33 14.36
N LYS A 77 19.67 -4.94 15.26
CA LYS A 77 20.51 -6.11 14.93
C LYS A 77 19.70 -7.34 14.54
N LEU A 78 18.58 -7.59 15.24
CA LEU A 78 17.71 -8.73 14.93
C LEU A 78 16.93 -8.50 13.64
N GLU A 79 16.57 -7.24 13.34
CA GLU A 79 15.95 -6.85 12.08
C GLU A 79 16.94 -7.00 10.93
N GLU A 80 18.20 -6.58 11.09
CA GLU A 80 19.26 -6.81 10.09
C GLU A 80 19.51 -8.31 9.85
N GLU A 81 19.50 -9.12 10.91
CA GLU A 81 19.61 -10.58 10.78
C GLU A 81 18.40 -11.18 10.05
N LEU A 82 17.19 -10.72 10.38
CA LEU A 82 15.94 -11.16 9.74
C LEU A 82 15.95 -10.79 8.25
N ASP A 83 16.39 -9.58 7.91
CA ASP A 83 16.48 -9.06 6.55
C ASP A 83 17.54 -9.76 5.69
N GLY A 84 18.54 -10.36 6.34
CA GLY A 84 19.55 -11.19 5.68
C GLY A 84 19.04 -12.57 5.25
N ILE A 85 17.83 -12.97 5.66
CA ILE A 85 17.28 -14.29 5.32
C ILE A 85 16.66 -14.25 3.90
N PRO A 86 17.05 -15.14 2.97
CA PRO A 86 16.56 -15.12 1.59
C PRO A 86 15.03 -15.14 1.47
N VAL A 87 14.33 -16.00 2.23
CA VAL A 87 12.86 -16.06 2.19
C VAL A 87 12.19 -14.78 2.70
N VAL A 88 12.86 -14.01 3.56
CA VAL A 88 12.37 -12.70 4.01
C VAL A 88 12.52 -11.66 2.91
N GLN A 89 13.63 -11.71 2.17
CA GLN A 89 13.85 -10.83 1.03
C GLN A 89 12.83 -11.09 -0.09
N GLU A 90 12.56 -12.36 -0.40
CA GLU A 90 11.53 -12.75 -1.37
C GLU A 90 10.14 -12.25 -0.95
N PHE A 91 9.79 -12.39 0.32
CA PHE A 91 8.53 -11.85 0.83
C PHE A 91 8.45 -10.32 0.76
N LYS A 92 9.54 -9.62 1.10
CA LYS A 92 9.59 -8.15 0.96
C LYS A 92 9.41 -7.74 -0.50
N GLN A 93 10.05 -8.44 -1.43
CA GLN A 93 9.87 -8.17 -2.85
C GLN A 93 8.42 -8.41 -3.28
N SER A 94 7.80 -9.51 -2.84
CA SER A 94 6.39 -9.80 -3.15
C SER A 94 5.44 -8.72 -2.62
N GLN A 95 5.75 -8.09 -1.47
CA GLN A 95 4.99 -6.96 -0.96
C GLN A 95 5.12 -5.71 -1.84
N VAL A 96 6.32 -5.46 -2.38
CA VAL A 96 6.54 -4.34 -3.32
C VAL A 96 5.71 -4.59 -4.58
N ASP A 97 5.79 -5.80 -5.15
CA ASP A 97 5.08 -6.14 -6.39
C ASP A 97 3.55 -5.99 -6.23
N VAL A 98 2.99 -6.46 -5.11
CA VAL A 98 1.56 -6.30 -4.80
C VAL A 98 1.20 -4.81 -4.62
N ASN A 99 2.03 -4.02 -3.94
CA ASN A 99 1.78 -2.59 -3.77
C ASN A 99 1.83 -1.83 -5.10
N ASP A 100 2.78 -2.17 -5.98
CA ASP A 100 2.90 -1.58 -7.30
C ASP A 100 1.65 -1.87 -8.14
N LEU A 101 1.14 -3.11 -8.09
CA LEU A 101 -0.13 -3.49 -8.72
C LEU A 101 -1.30 -2.64 -8.19
N LEU A 102 -1.43 -2.49 -6.87
CA LEU A 102 -2.46 -1.65 -6.26
C LEU A 102 -2.34 -0.18 -6.65
N GLN A 103 -1.10 0.32 -6.81
CA GLN A 103 -0.84 1.68 -7.22
C GLN A 103 -1.20 1.91 -8.69
N ILE A 104 -0.90 0.96 -9.58
CA ILE A 104 -1.34 1.00 -10.99
C ILE A 104 -2.86 1.10 -11.08
N VAL A 105 -3.58 0.26 -10.33
CA VAL A 105 -5.04 0.27 -10.30
C VAL A 105 -5.56 1.62 -9.80
N THR A 106 -5.03 2.12 -8.70
CA THR A 106 -5.42 3.42 -8.12
C THR A 106 -5.20 4.57 -9.10
N ASN A 107 -4.03 4.63 -9.72
CA ASN A 107 -3.69 5.66 -10.71
C ASN A 107 -4.60 5.57 -11.94
N THR A 108 -4.87 4.35 -12.42
CA THR A 108 -5.76 4.12 -13.56
C THR A 108 -7.18 4.61 -13.28
N ILE A 109 -7.73 4.30 -12.11
CA ILE A 109 -9.05 4.79 -11.68
C ILE A 109 -9.04 6.32 -11.58
N SER A 110 -8.04 6.90 -10.92
CA SER A 110 -7.98 8.35 -10.72
C SER A 110 -7.87 9.13 -12.04
N ASN A 111 -7.05 8.66 -12.97
CA ASN A 111 -6.89 9.27 -14.29
C ASN A 111 -8.19 9.14 -15.10
N THR A 112 -8.79 7.95 -15.11
CA THR A 112 -10.04 7.70 -15.84
C THR A 112 -11.19 8.58 -15.32
N VAL A 113 -11.32 8.71 -14.00
CA VAL A 113 -12.33 9.60 -13.39
C VAL A 113 -12.09 11.06 -13.82
N THR A 114 -10.83 11.50 -13.81
CA THR A 114 -10.46 12.86 -14.24
C THR A 114 -10.82 13.09 -15.72
N ASP A 115 -10.49 12.15 -16.60
CA ASP A 115 -10.79 12.23 -18.03
C ASP A 115 -12.29 12.26 -18.30
N GLU A 116 -13.08 11.43 -17.62
CA GLU A 116 -14.54 11.40 -17.76
C GLU A 116 -15.18 12.70 -17.25
N ILE A 117 -14.64 13.33 -16.20
CA ILE A 117 -15.08 14.65 -15.74
C ILE A 117 -14.76 15.72 -16.80
N ILE A 118 -13.56 15.70 -17.39
CA ILE A 118 -13.18 16.64 -18.44
C ILE A 118 -14.09 16.48 -19.67
N LYS A 119 -14.30 15.25 -20.14
CA LYS A 119 -15.18 14.95 -21.29
C LYS A 119 -16.62 15.39 -21.03
N SER A 120 -17.18 14.99 -19.87
CA SER A 120 -18.58 15.30 -19.53
C SER A 120 -18.84 16.78 -19.31
N THR A 121 -17.81 17.56 -18.96
CA THR A 121 -17.91 19.02 -18.82
C THR A 121 -17.63 19.78 -20.13
N GLY A 122 -17.20 19.09 -21.21
CA GLY A 122 -16.81 19.72 -22.48
C GLY A 122 -15.47 20.44 -22.41
N GLY A 123 -14.58 19.97 -21.54
CA GLY A 123 -13.23 20.50 -21.34
C GLY A 123 -12.19 20.00 -22.35
N ASP A 124 -10.94 20.43 -22.18
CA ASP A 124 -9.81 20.05 -23.02
C ASP A 124 -8.97 18.98 -22.32
N LEU A 125 -9.06 17.74 -22.81
CA LEU A 125 -8.29 16.59 -22.33
C LEU A 125 -6.77 16.80 -22.45
N LEU A 126 -6.31 17.46 -23.52
CA LEU A 126 -4.87 17.68 -23.75
C LEU A 126 -4.27 18.67 -22.75
N LYS A 127 -5.12 19.54 -22.17
CA LYS A 127 -4.71 20.54 -21.17
C LYS A 127 -5.12 20.19 -19.74
N GLY A 128 -5.84 19.10 -19.53
CA GLY A 128 -6.37 18.72 -18.21
C GLY A 128 -7.41 19.72 -17.67
N GLN A 129 -8.07 20.48 -18.53
CA GLN A 129 -8.96 21.57 -18.13
C GLN A 129 -10.42 21.15 -18.24
N THR A 130 -11.20 21.33 -17.17
CA THR A 130 -12.65 21.12 -17.22
C THR A 130 -13.35 22.21 -18.03
N GLY A 131 -14.57 21.96 -18.51
CA GLY A 131 -15.28 22.95 -19.34
C GLY A 131 -15.58 24.28 -18.63
N SER A 132 -15.69 24.29 -17.30
CA SER A 132 -15.79 25.54 -16.53
C SER A 132 -14.47 26.33 -16.54
N GLN A 133 -13.32 25.66 -16.45
CA GLN A 133 -12.01 26.29 -16.59
C GLN A 133 -11.79 26.82 -18.00
N VAL A 134 -12.12 26.04 -19.04
CA VAL A 134 -11.99 26.48 -20.43
C VAL A 134 -12.81 27.75 -20.69
N LYS A 135 -14.07 27.80 -20.23
CA LYS A 135 -14.95 28.99 -20.35
C LYS A 135 -14.43 30.21 -19.59
N TYR A 136 -13.81 30.00 -18.42
CA TYR A 136 -13.20 31.06 -17.64
C TYR A 136 -11.93 31.60 -18.32
N SER A 137 -11.09 30.71 -18.87
CA SER A 137 -9.84 31.06 -19.56
C SER A 137 -10.04 31.69 -20.95
N SER A 138 -11.15 31.40 -21.63
CA SER A 138 -11.46 31.94 -22.97
C SER A 138 -12.13 33.32 -22.94
N GLY A 139 -12.37 33.91 -21.77
CA GLY A 139 -12.78 35.32 -21.64
C GLY A 139 -14.13 35.68 -22.25
N THR A 140 -15.05 34.75 -22.44
CA THR A 140 -16.42 35.06 -22.90
C THR A 140 -17.36 35.16 -21.70
N LEU A 141 -17.20 36.24 -20.92
CA LEU A 141 -18.29 36.78 -20.10
C LEU A 141 -19.15 37.66 -21.02
N HIS A 142 -20.36 37.20 -21.30
CA HIS A 142 -21.51 38.06 -21.58
C HIS A 142 -22.62 37.64 -20.63
#